data_AF-A0A9P5D1H5-F1
#
_entry.id   AF-A0A9P5D1H5-F1
#
_cell.length_a   1.000
_cell.length_b   1.000
_cell.length_c   1.000
_cell.angle_alpha   90.00
_cell.angle_beta   90.00
_cell.angle_gamma   90.00
#
_symmetry.space_group_name_H-M   'P 1'
#
loop_
_entity.id
_entity.type
_entity.pdbx_description
1 polymer ?
#
loop_
_entity_poly.entity_id
_entity_poly.type
_entity_poly.pdbx_seq_one_letter_code
_entity_poly.pdbx_strand_id
1 'polypeptide(L)'
;MRITRSLMAKGLFGRSFDELARRSSIAFNSETIKGPQSNRQLYDFRSRDSISSCIVMCDDLIGGFSKSNLDPVDGDKDVGHPYARFHGSISTALPADKPKIKRSGYAGFRTPDQSPTLFGRSFWDIDPYTYLALRVKSDGRSYLVNVQTDGVEPTDLHQHRLFAKNPGHWETIFVRWNDFVRTSYGFVVEPQTELLRQKVQTIGIGLTDRVEGPFDLCIDSIWATNDADEADVQKHGPADIDAGAANSQQDTAGLKNRKGQKIHW
;
A
#
# COMPACT_ATOMS: atom_id res chain seq x y z
N MET A 1 15.31 25.98 -4.53
CA MET A 1 15.12 24.77 -5.35
C MET A 1 16.46 24.04 -5.47
N ARG A 2 16.66 22.95 -4.74
CA ARG A 2 17.79 22.04 -4.98
C ARG A 2 17.23 20.83 -5.73
N ILE A 3 17.51 20.74 -7.03
CA ILE A 3 17.24 19.56 -7.83
C ILE A 3 18.41 18.61 -7.56
N THR A 4 18.28 17.78 -6.53
CA THR A 4 19.20 16.66 -6.32
C THR A 4 18.86 15.60 -7.36
N ARG A 5 19.53 15.62 -8.51
CA ARG A 5 19.54 14.48 -9.43
C ARG A 5 20.24 13.32 -8.72
N SER A 6 19.51 12.26 -8.41
CA SER A 6 20.11 10.98 -7.99
C SER A 6 21.09 10.55 -9.09
N LEU A 7 22.37 10.41 -8.73
CA LEU A 7 23.47 10.10 -9.64
C LEU A 7 23.41 8.65 -10.19
N MET A 8 22.45 7.85 -9.74
CA MET A 8 22.25 6.44 -10.13
C MET A 8 20.97 6.19 -10.94
N ALA A 9 20.13 7.22 -11.16
CA ALA A 9 18.88 7.02 -11.88
C ALA A 9 19.13 6.92 -13.40
N LYS A 10 18.84 5.74 -13.99
CA LYS A 10 18.88 5.53 -15.45
C LYS A 10 18.16 6.67 -16.18
N GLY A 11 18.73 7.15 -17.28
CA GLY A 11 18.10 8.18 -18.14
C GLY A 11 16.86 7.65 -18.89
N LEU A 12 16.19 8.55 -19.62
CA LEU A 12 14.94 8.25 -20.35
C LEU A 12 15.08 7.06 -21.31
N PHE A 13 16.20 6.96 -22.04
CA PHE A 13 16.49 5.85 -22.95
C PHE A 13 16.70 4.52 -22.22
N GLY A 14 17.44 4.52 -21.11
CA GLY A 14 17.68 3.31 -20.32
C GLY A 14 16.38 2.74 -19.76
N ARG A 15 15.51 3.60 -19.22
CA ARG A 15 14.18 3.18 -18.73
C ARG A 15 13.29 2.63 -19.85
N SER A 16 13.38 3.22 -21.05
CA SER A 16 12.61 2.76 -22.21
C SER A 16 13.09 1.41 -22.73
N PHE A 17 14.41 1.16 -22.70
CA PHE A 17 14.98 -0.14 -23.03
C PHE A 17 14.58 -1.22 -22.02
N ASP A 18 14.62 -0.92 -20.72
CA ASP A 18 14.14 -1.84 -19.68
C ASP A 18 12.67 -2.22 -19.89
N GLU A 19 11.81 -1.24 -20.21
CA GLU A 19 10.38 -1.49 -20.47
C GLU A 19 10.16 -2.30 -21.76
N LEU A 20 10.93 -2.04 -22.81
CA LEU A 20 10.88 -2.84 -24.04
C LEU A 20 11.35 -4.28 -23.80
N ALA A 21 12.47 -4.46 -23.09
CA ALA A 21 12.99 -5.77 -22.73
C ALA A 21 11.97 -6.57 -21.92
N ARG A 22 11.30 -5.92 -20.95
CA ARG A 22 10.21 -6.52 -20.17
C ARG A 22 9.03 -6.96 -21.02
N ARG A 23 8.55 -6.10 -21.93
CA ARG A 23 7.43 -6.46 -22.82
C ARG A 23 7.80 -7.61 -23.75
N SER A 24 9.03 -7.62 -24.25
CA SER A 24 9.55 -8.70 -25.09
C SER A 24 9.66 -10.01 -24.33
N SER A 25 10.11 -10.02 -23.06
CA SER A 25 10.18 -11.24 -22.25
C SER A 25 8.81 -11.85 -22.00
N ILE A 26 7.81 -11.02 -21.68
CA ILE A 26 6.42 -11.47 -21.48
C ILE A 26 5.88 -12.17 -22.74
N ALA A 27 6.11 -11.56 -23.92
CA ALA A 27 5.69 -12.12 -25.20
C ALA A 27 6.42 -13.43 -25.54
N PHE A 28 7.74 -13.47 -25.30
CA PHE A 28 8.57 -14.64 -25.59
C PHE A 28 8.25 -15.83 -24.68
N ASN A 29 8.03 -15.59 -23.38
CA ASN A 29 7.73 -16.63 -22.40
C ASN A 29 6.28 -17.16 -22.47
N SER A 30 5.46 -16.63 -23.38
CA SER A 30 4.01 -16.92 -23.45
C SER A 30 3.29 -16.69 -22.11
N GLU A 31 3.79 -15.74 -21.30
CA GLU A 31 3.20 -15.37 -20.00
C GLU A 31 1.78 -14.80 -20.18
N THR A 32 1.43 -14.35 -21.39
CA THR A 32 0.06 -13.96 -21.76
C THR A 32 -0.95 -15.11 -21.67
N ILE A 33 -0.51 -16.38 -21.80
CA ILE A 33 -1.41 -17.55 -21.78
C ILE A 33 -1.39 -18.25 -20.41
N LYS A 34 -0.24 -18.26 -19.72
CA LYS A 34 -0.06 -18.99 -18.45
C LYS A 34 -0.07 -18.09 -17.20
N GLY A 35 -0.05 -16.77 -17.37
CA GLY A 35 0.21 -15.82 -16.30
C GLY A 35 1.71 -15.77 -15.91
N PRO A 36 2.21 -14.63 -15.40
CA PRO A 36 3.59 -14.55 -14.94
C PRO A 36 3.79 -15.45 -13.72
N GLN A 37 4.89 -16.20 -13.76
CA GLN A 37 5.32 -17.12 -12.69
C GLN A 37 6.24 -16.43 -11.67
N SER A 38 6.74 -15.22 -11.97
CA SER A 38 7.68 -14.49 -11.12
C SER A 38 7.03 -13.27 -10.49
N ASN A 39 7.49 -12.92 -9.28
CA ASN A 39 7.02 -11.74 -8.56
C ASN A 39 7.41 -10.44 -9.29
N ARG A 40 6.48 -9.48 -9.35
CA ARG A 40 6.75 -8.13 -9.84
C ARG A 40 7.04 -7.19 -8.69
N GLN A 41 8.30 -6.79 -8.54
CA GLN A 41 8.65 -5.72 -7.61
C GLN A 41 7.93 -4.42 -7.98
N LEU A 42 7.18 -3.85 -7.04
CA LEU A 42 6.52 -2.55 -7.22
C LEU A 42 7.37 -1.45 -6.59
N TYR A 43 7.77 -1.62 -5.32
CA TYR A 43 8.64 -0.67 -4.64
C TYR A 43 9.55 -1.37 -3.65
N ASP A 44 10.81 -0.95 -3.61
CA ASP A 44 11.85 -1.51 -2.75
C ASP A 44 12.37 -0.43 -1.80
N PHE A 45 12.32 -0.68 -0.49
CA PHE A 45 12.80 0.23 0.53
C PHE A 45 14.23 -0.09 0.99
N ARG A 46 14.99 -0.89 0.22
CA ARG A 46 16.38 -1.23 0.53
C ARG A 46 17.39 -0.13 0.28
N SER A 47 16.99 0.93 -0.41
CA SER A 47 17.88 2.06 -0.74
C SER A 47 17.42 3.34 -0.06
N ARG A 48 18.37 4.12 0.46
CA ARG A 48 18.07 5.44 1.06
C ARG A 48 17.45 6.41 0.05
N ASP A 49 17.83 6.31 -1.23
CA ASP A 49 17.27 7.10 -2.32
C ASP A 49 15.79 6.77 -2.59
N SER A 50 15.41 5.48 -2.57
CA SER A 50 13.99 5.10 -2.72
C SER A 50 13.16 5.53 -1.51
N ILE A 51 13.70 5.47 -0.30
CA ILE A 51 12.98 5.95 0.89
C ILE A 51 12.79 7.46 0.86
N SER A 52 13.85 8.22 0.57
CA SER A 52 13.80 9.69 0.56
C SER A 52 12.97 10.30 -0.58
N SER A 53 12.67 9.53 -1.62
CA SER A 53 11.78 9.96 -2.71
C SER A 53 10.29 9.74 -2.42
N CYS A 54 9.94 9.03 -1.35
CA CYS A 54 8.57 8.89 -0.91
C CYS A 54 7.99 10.24 -0.42
N ILE A 55 6.70 10.41 -0.60
CA ILE A 55 5.97 11.61 -0.21
C ILE A 55 5.26 11.33 1.10
N VAL A 56 5.74 11.93 2.18
CA VAL A 56 5.16 11.84 3.52
C VAL A 56 4.08 12.91 3.68
N MET A 57 2.99 12.56 4.33
CA MET A 57 1.81 13.42 4.51
C MET A 57 1.21 13.24 5.90
N CYS A 58 0.72 14.35 6.47
CA CYS A 58 -0.05 14.35 7.70
C CYS A 58 -1.12 15.45 7.65
N ASP A 59 -1.93 15.53 8.69
CA ASP A 59 -2.97 16.54 8.85
C ASP A 59 -2.46 17.96 9.11
N ASP A 60 -1.14 18.20 9.22
CA ASP A 60 -0.55 19.54 9.31
C ASP A 60 -0.96 20.44 8.12
N LEU A 61 -1.16 19.85 6.93
CA LEU A 61 -1.67 20.57 5.75
C LEU A 61 -3.03 21.25 5.97
N ILE A 62 -3.85 20.69 6.86
CA ILE A 62 -5.14 21.27 7.24
C ILE A 62 -5.06 22.04 8.57
N GLY A 63 -3.91 22.06 9.23
CA GLY A 63 -3.67 22.66 10.55
C GLY A 63 -3.87 21.69 11.71
N GLY A 64 -3.83 20.38 11.45
CA GLY A 64 -3.78 19.37 12.50
C GLY A 64 -2.43 19.31 13.19
N PHE A 65 -2.34 18.47 14.23
CA PHE A 65 -1.16 18.38 15.09
C PHE A 65 -0.47 17.02 15.02
N SER A 66 -0.82 16.18 14.04
CA SER A 66 -0.16 14.89 13.85
C SER A 66 1.22 15.09 13.25
N LYS A 67 2.13 14.16 13.55
CA LYS A 67 3.48 14.12 13.00
C LYS A 67 3.72 12.80 12.30
N SER A 68 4.40 12.83 11.17
CA SER A 68 4.71 11.65 10.37
C SER A 68 6.09 11.80 9.75
N ASN A 69 6.92 10.78 9.86
CA ASN A 69 8.25 10.71 9.26
C ASN A 69 8.42 9.35 8.57
N LEU A 70 9.26 9.31 7.54
CA LEU A 70 9.67 8.10 6.86
C LEU A 70 11.18 8.10 6.75
N ASP A 71 11.84 7.36 7.64
CA ASP A 71 13.28 7.37 7.76
C ASP A 71 13.90 6.04 7.34
N PRO A 72 15.07 6.05 6.68
CA PRO A 72 15.83 4.84 6.43
C PRO A 72 16.47 4.33 7.72
N VAL A 73 16.25 3.04 8.01
CA VAL A 73 16.91 2.31 9.09
C VAL A 73 17.89 1.34 8.46
N ASP A 74 19.12 1.33 8.96
CA ASP A 74 20.11 0.34 8.54
C ASP A 74 19.65 -1.07 8.95
N GLY A 75 20.04 -2.07 8.16
CA GLY A 75 19.62 -3.46 8.41
C GLY A 75 20.01 -3.92 9.81
N ASP A 76 19.05 -4.51 10.51
CA ASP A 76 19.28 -5.22 11.77
C ASP A 76 19.53 -6.71 11.51
N LYS A 77 19.84 -7.49 12.54
CA LYS A 77 20.07 -8.94 12.48
C LYS A 77 18.97 -9.72 11.77
N ASP A 78 17.74 -9.22 11.80
CA ASP A 78 16.57 -9.88 11.21
C ASP A 78 16.49 -9.73 9.68
N VAL A 79 16.99 -8.62 9.12
CA VAL A 79 16.75 -8.24 7.71
C VAL A 79 18.06 -8.16 6.92
N GLY A 80 19.17 -7.78 7.55
CA GLY A 80 20.50 -7.74 6.93
C GLY A 80 20.73 -6.62 5.90
N HIS A 81 19.69 -5.89 5.50
CA HIS A 81 19.74 -4.75 4.58
C HIS A 81 18.83 -3.60 5.06
N PRO A 82 19.02 -2.35 4.56
CA PRO A 82 18.22 -1.22 4.99
C PRO A 82 16.72 -1.38 4.70
N TYR A 83 15.87 -0.73 5.47
CA TYR A 83 14.42 -0.71 5.28
C TYR A 83 13.84 0.65 5.69
N ALA A 84 12.56 0.89 5.35
CA ALA A 84 11.88 2.13 5.74
C ALA A 84 11.19 1.98 7.10
N ARG A 85 11.30 3.00 7.95
CA ARG A 85 10.50 3.13 9.18
C ARG A 85 9.56 4.32 9.06
N PHE A 86 8.28 4.03 9.01
CA PHE A 86 7.20 5.00 9.06
C PHE A 86 6.74 5.19 10.51
N HIS A 87 7.07 6.33 11.11
CA HIS A 87 6.81 6.59 12.52
C HIS A 87 6.36 8.02 12.77
N GLY A 88 5.73 8.22 13.94
CA GLY A 88 5.24 9.53 14.33
C GLY A 88 4.22 9.46 15.45
N SER A 89 3.33 10.44 15.49
CA SER A 89 2.27 10.53 16.50
C SER A 89 0.99 11.10 15.92
N ILE A 90 -0.13 10.46 16.18
CA ILE A 90 -1.46 10.95 15.81
C ILE A 90 -1.99 11.88 16.91
N SER A 91 -2.54 13.01 16.51
CA SER A 91 -3.32 13.91 17.36
C SER A 91 -4.68 14.15 16.73
N THR A 92 -5.74 14.07 17.53
CA THR A 92 -7.11 14.34 17.05
C THR A 92 -7.58 15.76 17.35
N ALA A 93 -6.72 16.57 17.96
CA ALA A 93 -6.99 17.97 18.25
C ALA A 93 -7.34 18.75 16.97
N LEU A 94 -8.44 19.50 17.02
CA LEU A 94 -8.90 20.32 15.91
C LEU A 94 -8.28 21.72 16.00
N PRO A 95 -7.81 22.30 14.88
CA PRO A 95 -7.33 23.68 14.88
C PRO A 95 -8.45 24.65 15.27
N ALA A 96 -8.19 25.46 16.30
CA ALA A 96 -9.13 26.47 16.81
C ALA A 96 -9.52 27.50 15.74
N ASP A 97 -8.59 27.78 14.82
CA ASP A 97 -8.74 28.84 13.81
C ASP A 97 -9.58 28.41 12.59
N LYS A 98 -9.96 27.12 12.48
CA LYS A 98 -10.66 26.57 11.31
C LYS A 98 -11.85 25.69 11.71
N PRO A 99 -13.01 26.28 12.10
CA PRO A 99 -14.18 25.53 12.58
C PRO A 99 -14.86 24.66 11.51
N LYS A 100 -14.48 24.80 10.22
CA LYS A 100 -14.95 23.92 9.14
C LYS A 100 -14.33 22.51 9.20
N ILE A 101 -13.19 22.35 9.86
CA ILE A 101 -12.50 21.07 9.98
C ILE A 101 -13.16 20.27 11.09
N LYS A 102 -13.90 19.23 10.71
CA LYS A 102 -14.62 18.37 11.65
C LYS A 102 -13.82 17.12 12.06
N ARG A 103 -12.71 16.85 11.39
CA ARG A 103 -11.89 15.63 11.55
C ARG A 103 -10.42 15.94 11.30
N SER A 104 -9.56 15.51 12.22
CA SER A 104 -8.10 15.48 12.12
C SER A 104 -7.60 14.12 12.60
N GLY A 105 -6.30 13.89 12.60
CA GLY A 105 -5.68 12.64 13.02
C GLY A 105 -5.42 11.71 11.83
N TYR A 106 -4.56 12.16 10.92
CA TYR A 106 -4.08 11.34 9.81
C TYR A 106 -2.57 11.49 9.63
N ALA A 107 -1.93 10.36 9.35
CA ALA A 107 -0.57 10.26 8.87
C ALA A 107 -0.52 9.27 7.71
N GLY A 108 0.35 9.49 6.75
CA GLY A 108 0.60 8.51 5.71
C GLY A 108 1.84 8.85 4.89
N PHE A 109 2.16 7.95 3.98
CA PHE A 109 3.12 8.22 2.93
C PHE A 109 2.68 7.50 1.65
N ARG A 110 3.23 7.92 0.51
CA ARG A 110 3.10 7.21 -0.76
C ARG A 110 4.43 7.15 -1.50
N THR A 111 4.57 6.17 -2.37
CA THR A 111 5.66 6.11 -3.35
C THR A 111 5.61 7.32 -4.28
N PRO A 112 6.76 7.76 -4.83
CA PRO A 112 6.76 8.74 -5.91
C PRO A 112 6.01 8.20 -7.13
N ASP A 113 5.58 9.11 -7.98
CA ASP A 113 5.07 8.78 -9.30
C ASP A 113 6.19 8.12 -10.12
N GLN A 114 5.82 7.15 -10.96
CA GLN A 114 6.81 6.51 -11.80
C GLN A 114 7.42 7.50 -12.79
N SER A 115 8.73 7.38 -12.93
CA SER A 115 9.49 8.13 -13.91
C SER A 115 8.97 7.87 -15.33
N PRO A 116 8.76 8.92 -16.14
CA PRO A 116 8.32 8.75 -17.53
C PRO A 116 9.38 8.03 -18.37
N THR A 117 8.92 7.41 -19.46
CA THR A 117 9.73 6.81 -20.53
C THR A 117 9.50 7.56 -21.84
N LEU A 118 10.16 7.16 -22.92
CA LEU A 118 9.86 7.67 -24.28
C LEU A 118 8.42 7.34 -24.72
N PHE A 119 7.74 6.41 -24.04
CA PHE A 119 6.35 6.04 -24.28
C PHE A 119 5.36 6.86 -23.42
N GLY A 120 5.83 7.88 -22.69
CA GLY A 120 5.00 8.76 -21.86
C GLY A 120 5.09 8.47 -20.36
N ARG A 121 3.99 8.72 -19.63
CA ARG A 121 3.88 8.39 -18.20
C ARG A 121 3.97 6.87 -18.02
N SER A 122 4.71 6.45 -17.00
CA SER A 122 4.86 5.04 -16.65
C SER A 122 3.86 4.67 -15.56
N PHE A 123 3.38 3.44 -15.60
CA PHE A 123 2.51 2.86 -14.59
C PHE A 123 2.90 1.41 -14.31
N TRP A 124 2.55 0.88 -13.14
CA TRP A 124 2.64 -0.56 -12.92
C TRP A 124 1.41 -1.22 -13.55
N ASP A 125 1.69 -2.17 -14.43
CA ASP A 125 0.72 -3.15 -14.87
C ASP A 125 0.76 -4.36 -13.92
N ILE A 126 -0.27 -4.44 -13.07
CA ILE A 126 -0.48 -5.54 -12.12
C ILE A 126 -1.63 -6.44 -12.54
N ASP A 127 -2.22 -6.22 -13.73
CA ASP A 127 -3.34 -7.02 -14.24
C ASP A 127 -3.09 -8.54 -14.18
N PRO A 128 -1.87 -9.02 -14.52
CA PRO A 128 -1.57 -10.44 -14.48
C PRO A 128 -1.38 -11.03 -13.07
N TYR A 129 -1.49 -10.23 -12.01
CA TYR A 129 -1.22 -10.64 -10.63
C TYR A 129 -2.49 -10.66 -9.79
N THR A 130 -2.58 -11.60 -8.85
CA THR A 130 -3.76 -11.78 -7.99
C THR A 130 -3.63 -11.03 -6.68
N TYR A 131 -2.41 -10.95 -6.14
CA TYR A 131 -2.13 -10.39 -4.82
C TYR A 131 -1.16 -9.21 -4.89
N LEU A 132 -1.39 -8.25 -4.02
CA LEU A 132 -0.38 -7.33 -3.50
C LEU A 132 0.23 -7.97 -2.26
N ALA A 133 1.56 -8.03 -2.21
CA ALA A 133 2.32 -8.48 -1.06
C ALA A 133 3.14 -7.33 -0.50
N LEU A 134 3.13 -7.20 0.83
CA LEU A 134 3.96 -6.24 1.57
C LEU A 134 4.67 -6.95 2.70
N ARG A 135 5.99 -6.79 2.80
CA ARG A 135 6.76 -7.25 3.97
C ARG A 135 6.91 -6.13 4.98
N VAL A 136 6.30 -6.31 6.15
CA VAL A 136 6.15 -5.27 7.17
C VAL A 136 6.40 -5.80 8.56
N LYS A 137 6.73 -4.89 9.48
CA LYS A 137 6.71 -5.10 10.93
C LYS A 137 5.90 -3.98 11.57
N SER A 138 4.72 -4.32 12.08
CA SER A 138 3.74 -3.36 12.60
C SER A 138 3.73 -3.30 14.12
N ASP A 139 3.43 -2.14 14.68
CA ASP A 139 3.10 -1.93 16.10
C ASP A 139 1.69 -2.42 16.50
N GLY A 140 0.90 -2.95 15.56
CA GLY A 140 -0.47 -3.42 15.78
C GLY A 140 -1.56 -2.37 15.54
N ARG A 141 -1.20 -1.16 15.09
CA ARG A 141 -2.20 -0.16 14.68
C ARG A 141 -2.92 -0.53 13.39
N SER A 142 -4.07 0.11 13.17
CA SER A 142 -4.93 -0.15 12.02
C SER A 142 -4.51 0.64 10.78
N TYR A 143 -3.39 0.26 10.17
CA TYR A 143 -2.93 0.85 8.92
C TYR A 143 -3.83 0.48 7.73
N LEU A 144 -3.84 1.36 6.73
CA LEU A 144 -4.52 1.18 5.44
C LEU A 144 -3.47 1.22 4.33
N VAL A 145 -3.54 0.26 3.42
CA VAL A 145 -2.82 0.32 2.14
C VAL A 145 -3.67 1.11 1.15
N ASN A 146 -3.06 2.12 0.53
CA ASN A 146 -3.68 3.02 -0.43
C ASN A 146 -3.05 2.80 -1.80
N VAL A 147 -3.87 2.59 -2.82
CA VAL A 147 -3.44 2.41 -4.21
C VAL A 147 -4.10 3.49 -5.06
N GLN A 148 -3.27 4.30 -5.72
CA GLN A 148 -3.72 5.33 -6.65
C GLN A 148 -3.51 4.85 -8.08
N THR A 149 -4.54 5.00 -8.91
CA THR A 149 -4.51 4.65 -10.34
C THR A 149 -4.73 5.90 -11.20
N ASP A 150 -4.33 5.84 -12.47
CA ASP A 150 -4.64 6.87 -13.47
C ASP A 150 -6.11 6.79 -13.93
N GLY A 151 -7.02 7.01 -12.99
CA GLY A 151 -8.47 7.03 -13.19
C GLY A 151 -8.99 8.39 -13.65
N VAL A 152 -10.30 8.47 -13.89
CA VAL A 152 -10.97 9.73 -14.29
C VAL A 152 -10.85 10.79 -13.19
N GLU A 153 -11.00 10.37 -11.93
CA GLU A 153 -10.91 11.23 -10.77
C GLU A 153 -9.55 11.02 -10.08
N PRO A 154 -8.62 11.98 -10.13
CA PRO A 154 -7.28 11.83 -9.55
C PRO A 154 -7.30 11.67 -8.03
N THR A 155 -8.40 12.06 -7.39
CA THR A 155 -8.61 11.96 -5.94
C THR A 155 -9.10 10.59 -5.49
N ASP A 156 -9.45 9.70 -6.42
CA ASP A 156 -9.84 8.33 -6.10
C ASP A 156 -8.64 7.54 -5.59
N LEU A 157 -8.84 6.92 -4.42
CA LEU A 157 -7.91 6.00 -3.80
C LEU A 157 -8.61 4.67 -3.58
N HIS A 158 -7.92 3.58 -3.89
CA HIS A 158 -8.37 2.25 -3.55
C HIS A 158 -7.70 1.87 -2.23
N GLN A 159 -8.49 1.55 -1.22
CA GLN A 159 -8.00 1.35 0.14
C GLN A 159 -8.33 -0.07 0.62
N HIS A 160 -7.38 -0.68 1.32
CA HIS A 160 -7.59 -1.93 2.04
C HIS A 160 -6.91 -1.86 3.40
N ARG A 161 -7.48 -2.52 4.41
CA ARG A 161 -6.86 -2.56 5.74
C ARG A 161 -5.64 -3.50 5.75
N LEU A 162 -4.53 -3.04 6.31
CA LEU A 162 -3.37 -3.88 6.53
C LEU A 162 -3.62 -4.73 7.79
N PHE A 163 -3.80 -6.03 7.62
CA PHE A 163 -4.05 -6.95 8.72
C PHE A 163 -2.75 -7.62 9.16
N ALA A 164 -2.02 -6.97 10.06
CA ALA A 164 -0.87 -7.56 10.74
C ALA A 164 -1.34 -8.57 11.79
N LYS A 165 -0.85 -9.81 11.71
CA LYS A 165 -1.18 -10.89 12.66
C LYS A 165 -0.17 -10.99 13.78
N ASN A 166 1.06 -10.56 13.54
CA ASN A 166 2.17 -10.69 14.49
C ASN A 166 2.83 -9.33 14.76
N PRO A 167 2.16 -8.42 15.52
CA PRO A 167 2.76 -7.14 15.90
C PRO A 167 4.15 -7.32 16.53
N GLY A 168 5.09 -6.45 16.17
CA GLY A 168 6.49 -6.50 16.62
C GLY A 168 7.40 -7.46 15.83
N HIS A 169 6.84 -8.30 14.97
CA HIS A 169 7.60 -9.23 14.13
C HIS A 169 7.46 -8.90 12.64
N TRP A 170 8.45 -9.30 11.85
CA TRP A 170 8.37 -9.20 10.39
C TRP A 170 7.43 -10.28 9.84
N GLU A 171 6.47 -9.87 9.04
CA GLU A 171 5.56 -10.77 8.32
C GLU A 171 5.29 -10.26 6.90
N THR A 172 4.82 -11.14 6.04
CA THR A 172 4.41 -10.79 4.67
C THR A 172 2.90 -10.83 4.58
N ILE A 173 2.27 -9.69 4.31
CA ILE A 173 0.82 -9.58 4.22
C ILE A 173 0.41 -9.59 2.75
N PHE A 174 -0.54 -10.47 2.42
CA PHE A 174 -1.11 -10.60 1.09
C PHE A 174 -2.53 -10.02 1.05
N VAL A 175 -2.79 -9.17 0.07
CA VAL A 175 -4.09 -8.54 -0.16
C VAL A 175 -4.50 -8.79 -1.60
N ARG A 176 -5.69 -9.34 -1.84
CA ARG A 176 -6.20 -9.46 -3.21
C ARG A 176 -6.52 -8.08 -3.76
N TRP A 177 -6.15 -7.84 -5.02
CA TRP A 177 -6.46 -6.57 -5.68
C TRP A 177 -7.96 -6.27 -5.73
N ASN A 178 -8.82 -7.30 -5.77
CA ASN A 178 -10.27 -7.17 -5.76
C ASN A 178 -10.86 -6.82 -4.39
N ASP A 179 -10.11 -6.96 -3.30
CA ASP A 179 -10.62 -6.68 -1.97
C ASP A 179 -10.49 -5.17 -1.64
N PHE A 180 -9.79 -4.40 -2.48
CA PHE A 180 -9.66 -2.95 -2.31
C PHE A 180 -10.97 -2.20 -2.57
N VAL A 181 -11.30 -1.27 -1.69
CA VAL A 181 -12.51 -0.43 -1.78
C VAL A 181 -12.14 0.95 -2.29
N ARG A 182 -12.86 1.44 -3.29
CA ARG A 182 -12.66 2.79 -3.83
C ARG A 182 -13.24 3.85 -2.89
N THR A 183 -12.42 4.83 -2.55
CA THR A 183 -12.78 5.99 -1.76
C THR A 183 -12.32 7.28 -2.44
N SER A 184 -13.03 8.37 -2.19
CA SER A 184 -12.64 9.73 -2.58
C SER A 184 -12.80 10.64 -1.36
N TYR A 185 -11.79 11.45 -1.07
CA TYR A 185 -11.73 12.27 0.16
C TYR A 185 -12.02 11.49 1.46
N GLY A 186 -11.69 10.19 1.50
CA GLY A 186 -11.94 9.31 2.65
C GLY A 186 -13.40 8.87 2.82
N PHE A 187 -14.25 9.10 1.81
CA PHE A 187 -15.61 8.56 1.75
C PHE A 187 -15.69 7.46 0.69
N VAL A 188 -16.40 6.38 0.99
CA VAL A 188 -16.70 5.33 0.01
C VAL A 188 -17.56 5.92 -1.10
N VAL A 189 -17.12 5.74 -2.35
CA VAL A 189 -17.82 6.28 -3.54
C VAL A 189 -18.59 5.16 -4.22
N GLU A 190 -19.85 5.39 -4.54
CA GLU A 190 -20.64 4.52 -5.41
C GLU A 190 -20.77 5.19 -6.79
N PRO A 191 -20.68 4.43 -7.90
CA PRO A 191 -20.48 2.98 -7.99
C PRO A 191 -19.08 2.55 -7.56
N GLN A 192 -18.91 1.35 -7.02
CA GLN A 192 -17.57 0.78 -6.86
C GLN A 192 -17.11 0.33 -8.24
N THR A 193 -16.16 1.05 -8.84
CA THR A 193 -15.46 0.60 -10.04
C THR A 193 -14.26 -0.21 -9.61
N GLU A 194 -13.94 -1.25 -10.36
CA GLU A 194 -12.74 -2.05 -10.11
C GLU A 194 -11.47 -1.21 -10.22
N LEU A 195 -10.45 -1.61 -9.46
CA LEU A 195 -9.11 -1.04 -9.53
C LEU A 195 -8.57 -1.11 -10.97
N LEU A 196 -8.12 0.00 -11.54
CA LEU A 196 -7.50 0.01 -12.88
C LEU A 196 -6.09 -0.59 -12.84
N ARG A 197 -6.03 -1.93 -12.87
CA ARG A 197 -4.83 -2.75 -12.66
C ARG A 197 -3.67 -2.47 -13.61
N GLN A 198 -3.97 -2.03 -14.84
CA GLN A 198 -2.93 -1.72 -15.83
C GLN A 198 -2.25 -0.36 -15.62
N LYS A 199 -2.85 0.51 -14.79
CA LYS A 199 -2.40 1.89 -14.60
C LYS A 199 -2.25 2.28 -13.13
N VAL A 200 -1.61 1.42 -12.34
CA VAL A 200 -1.29 1.76 -10.96
C VAL A 200 -0.16 2.78 -10.94
N GLN A 201 -0.43 3.94 -10.34
CA GLN A 201 0.50 5.07 -10.29
C GLN A 201 1.33 5.05 -9.01
N THR A 202 0.68 4.96 -7.85
CA THR A 202 1.35 4.96 -6.55
C THR A 202 0.74 3.99 -5.57
N ILE A 203 1.56 3.55 -4.62
CA ILE A 203 1.14 2.77 -3.45
C ILE A 203 1.57 3.53 -2.21
N GLY A 204 0.75 3.54 -1.17
CA GLY A 204 1.04 4.22 0.07
C GLY A 204 0.45 3.49 1.26
N ILE A 205 0.86 3.92 2.45
CA ILE A 205 0.30 3.46 3.70
C ILE A 205 -0.22 4.68 4.45
N GLY A 206 -1.44 4.58 4.96
CA GLY A 206 -2.09 5.61 5.77
C GLY A 206 -2.53 5.06 7.12
N LEU A 207 -2.65 5.95 8.09
CA LEU A 207 -3.17 5.69 9.42
C LEU A 207 -4.28 6.70 9.72
N THR A 208 -5.51 6.21 9.79
CA THR A 208 -6.74 7.00 10.05
C THR A 208 -7.55 6.41 11.22
N ASP A 209 -6.87 5.72 12.15
CA ASP A 209 -7.50 5.01 13.27
C ASP A 209 -8.12 5.94 14.34
N ARG A 210 -7.74 7.23 14.32
CA ARG A 210 -8.12 8.25 15.32
C ARG A 210 -7.75 7.87 16.75
N VAL A 211 -6.72 7.04 16.91
CA VAL A 211 -6.18 6.71 18.21
C VAL A 211 -5.00 7.64 18.46
N GLU A 212 -5.09 8.50 19.45
CA GLU A 212 -3.98 9.40 19.79
C GLU A 212 -2.74 8.64 20.23
N GLY A 213 -1.58 9.25 20.03
CA GLY A 213 -0.30 8.71 20.48
C GLY A 213 0.59 8.19 19.36
N PRO A 214 1.68 7.50 19.72
CA PRO A 214 2.73 7.12 18.79
C PRO A 214 2.31 5.97 17.87
N PHE A 215 2.88 5.95 16.68
CA PHE A 215 2.77 4.83 15.74
C PHE A 215 4.14 4.48 15.16
N ASP A 216 4.34 3.20 14.83
CA ASP A 216 5.58 2.67 14.27
C ASP A 216 5.33 1.49 13.33
N LEU A 217 5.73 1.65 12.07
CA LEU A 217 5.61 0.63 11.04
C LEU A 217 6.90 0.57 10.22
N CYS A 218 7.55 -0.59 10.21
CA CYS A 218 8.66 -0.85 9.31
C CYS A 218 8.15 -1.53 8.03
N ILE A 219 8.69 -1.13 6.88
CA ILE A 219 8.39 -1.71 5.56
C ILE A 219 9.70 -2.04 4.85
N ASP A 220 9.82 -3.28 4.39
CA ASP A 220 10.96 -3.74 3.59
C ASP A 220 10.69 -3.58 2.09
N SER A 221 9.58 -4.14 1.61
CA SER A 221 9.31 -4.24 0.17
C SER A 221 7.84 -4.44 -0.14
N ILE A 222 7.45 -4.05 -1.37
CA ILE A 222 6.11 -4.19 -1.92
C ILE A 222 6.21 -4.80 -3.32
N TRP A 223 5.48 -5.89 -3.57
CA TRP A 223 5.48 -6.58 -4.86
C TRP A 223 4.10 -7.14 -5.21
N ALA A 224 3.87 -7.45 -6.49
CA ALA A 224 2.71 -8.19 -6.95
C ALA A 224 3.09 -9.65 -7.18
N THR A 225 2.19 -10.58 -6.82
CA THR A 225 2.43 -12.03 -6.95
C THR A 225 1.16 -12.81 -7.25
N ASN A 226 1.34 -14.03 -7.75
CA ASN A 226 0.32 -15.06 -7.94
C ASN A 226 0.52 -16.25 -6.99
N ASP A 227 1.59 -16.26 -6.19
CA ASP A 227 1.90 -17.38 -5.31
C ASP A 227 0.86 -17.47 -4.17
N ALA A 228 -0.02 -18.46 -4.29
CA ALA A 228 -1.06 -18.72 -3.32
C ALA A 228 -0.53 -19.46 -2.08
N ASP A 229 0.59 -20.18 -2.20
CA ASP A 229 1.17 -20.94 -1.08
C ASP A 229 1.86 -19.97 -0.10
N GLU A 230 2.54 -18.94 -0.60
CA GLU A 230 3.01 -17.82 0.25
C GLU A 230 1.85 -17.12 0.96
N ALA A 231 0.68 -17.01 0.31
CA ALA A 231 -0.51 -16.36 0.85
C ALA A 231 -1.33 -17.23 1.82
N ASP A 232 -1.34 -18.55 1.66
CA ASP A 232 -2.13 -19.49 2.48
C ASP A 232 -1.42 -19.89 3.78
N VAL A 233 -0.07 -19.83 3.83
CA VAL A 233 0.69 -19.92 5.09
C VAL A 233 0.28 -18.81 6.07
N GLN A 234 -0.08 -17.63 5.55
CA GLN A 234 -0.64 -16.54 6.37
C GLN A 234 -2.01 -16.91 6.94
N LYS A 235 -2.84 -17.71 6.24
CA LYS A 235 -4.20 -18.06 6.71
C LYS A 235 -4.20 -19.13 7.81
N HIS A 236 -3.30 -20.11 7.76
CA HIS A 236 -3.26 -21.28 8.67
C HIS A 236 -2.04 -21.24 9.60
N GLY A 237 -1.92 -20.22 10.46
CA GLY A 237 -0.83 -20.13 11.41
C GLY A 237 -0.76 -21.33 12.37
N PRO A 238 0.36 -21.58 13.06
CA PRO A 238 0.60 -22.79 13.86
C PRO A 238 -0.35 -22.99 15.07
N ALA A 239 -1.31 -22.08 15.29
CA ALA A 239 -2.34 -22.19 16.32
C ALA A 239 -3.54 -23.05 15.89
N ASP A 240 -3.69 -23.39 14.61
CA ASP A 240 -4.90 -24.04 14.10
C ASP A 240 -4.79 -25.58 13.98
N ILE A 241 -3.74 -26.19 14.56
CA ILE A 241 -3.56 -27.66 14.58
C ILE A 241 -4.01 -28.27 15.92
N ASP A 242 -5.06 -27.76 16.55
CA ASP A 242 -5.80 -28.54 17.57
C ASP A 242 -7.16 -27.91 17.91
N ALA A 243 -8.14 -28.07 17.02
CA ALA A 243 -9.54 -27.93 17.40
C ALA A 243 -10.42 -28.69 16.41
N GLY A 244 -10.86 -29.88 16.83
CA GLY A 244 -11.85 -30.67 16.12
C GLY A 244 -13.18 -29.93 15.91
N ALA A 245 -13.80 -30.27 14.78
CA ALA A 245 -15.20 -30.13 14.41
C ALA A 245 -16.15 -29.50 15.46
N ALA A 246 -16.58 -28.26 15.25
CA ALA A 246 -17.90 -27.77 15.65
C ALA A 246 -18.28 -26.45 14.94
N ASN A 247 -19.33 -26.52 14.11
CA ASN A 247 -20.25 -25.47 13.66
C ASN A 247 -19.78 -24.00 13.59
N SER A 248 -19.50 -23.54 12.37
CA SER A 248 -19.37 -22.13 12.01
C SER A 248 -20.73 -21.51 11.67
N GLN A 249 -21.40 -20.92 12.66
CA GLN A 249 -22.36 -19.83 12.40
C GLN A 249 -21.58 -18.54 12.15
N GLN A 250 -21.54 -18.11 10.90
CA GLN A 250 -20.95 -16.83 10.48
C GLN A 250 -21.85 -15.68 10.94
N ASP A 251 -21.47 -14.99 12.02
CA ASP A 251 -22.00 -13.68 12.35
C ASP A 251 -21.45 -12.63 11.38
N THR A 252 -22.23 -12.32 10.35
CA THR A 252 -21.95 -11.27 9.37
C THR A 252 -22.28 -9.90 9.97
N ALA A 253 -21.28 -9.21 10.50
CA ALA A 253 -21.35 -7.79 10.81
C ALA A 253 -21.45 -6.96 9.50
N GLY A 254 -22.67 -6.86 8.96
CA GLY A 254 -22.94 -6.19 7.68
C GLY A 254 -22.70 -4.68 7.71
N LEU A 255 -22.00 -4.19 6.69
CA LEU A 255 -21.78 -2.77 6.41
C LEU A 255 -23.11 -2.05 6.12
N LYS A 256 -23.23 -0.81 6.59
CA LYS A 256 -24.41 0.04 6.44
C LYS A 256 -24.09 1.23 5.54
N ASN A 257 -24.99 1.57 4.63
CA ASN A 257 -24.87 2.78 3.81
C ASN A 257 -25.05 4.07 4.64
N ARG A 258 -24.90 5.25 4.02
CA ARG A 258 -25.07 6.58 4.67
C ARG A 258 -26.45 6.80 5.31
N LYS A 259 -27.45 5.96 5.01
CA LYS A 259 -28.79 5.95 5.60
C LYS A 259 -28.98 4.84 6.65
N GLY A 260 -27.93 4.11 7.01
CA GLY A 260 -27.97 3.06 8.05
C GLY A 260 -28.54 1.71 7.61
N GLN A 261 -28.77 1.50 6.31
CA GLN A 261 -29.36 0.26 5.79
C GLN A 261 -28.27 -0.76 5.47
N LYS A 262 -28.52 -2.02 5.85
CA LYS A 262 -27.63 -3.16 5.54
C LYS A 262 -27.63 -3.40 4.02
N ILE A 263 -26.44 -3.51 3.44
CA ILE A 263 -26.28 -3.86 2.04
C ILE A 263 -26.24 -5.39 1.96
N HIS A 264 -27.17 -5.96 1.19
CA HIS A 264 -27.13 -7.36 0.79
C HIS A 264 -26.63 -7.41 -0.66
N TRP A 265 -25.64 -8.27 -0.90
CA TRP A 265 -25.19 -8.61 -2.26
C TRP A 265 -26.26 -9.40 -3.00
#